data_AF-A0A811PFT4-F1
#
_entry.id   AF-A0A811PFT4-F1
#
_cell.length_a   1.000
_cell.length_b   1.000
_cell.length_c   1.000
_cell.angle_alpha   90.00
_cell.angle_beta   90.00
_cell.angle_gamma   90.00
#
_symmetry.space_group_name_H-M   'P 1'
#
loop_
_entity.id
_entity.type
_entity.pdbx_description
1 polymer ?
#
loop_
_entity_poly.entity_id
_entity_poly.type
_entity_poly.pdbx_seq_one_letter_code
_entity_poly.pdbx_strand_id
1 'polypeptide(L)'
;MGTPPHLSRLACLAPMQLLNHGISHELMDEVERLTKAHYASLREAKFQEFAARTLEAGDKGGDVKDVDWESTFFVRHLPASNLADLPDVDDHYR
;
A
#
# COMPACT_ATOMS: atom_id res chain seq x y z
N MET A 1 -9.81 51.46 13.02
CA MET A 1 -9.36 50.18 13.61
C MET A 1 -9.23 49.18 12.46
N GLY A 2 -8.04 49.11 11.87
CA GLY A 2 -7.75 48.16 10.81
C GLY A 2 -7.21 46.87 11.43
N THR A 3 -7.77 45.74 11.04
CA THR A 3 -7.20 44.42 11.32
C THR A 3 -5.92 44.24 10.50
N PRO A 4 -4.81 43.78 11.09
CA PRO A 4 -3.55 43.63 10.38
C PRO A 4 -3.56 42.40 9.44
N PRO A 5 -2.85 42.43 8.30
CA PRO A 5 -2.73 41.31 7.39
C PRO A 5 -1.67 40.34 7.90
N HIS A 6 -1.94 39.63 8.98
CA HIS A 6 -0.99 38.64 9.49
C HIS A 6 -1.73 37.46 10.10
N LEU A 7 -2.28 36.61 9.23
CA LEU A 7 -2.42 35.18 9.50
C LEU A 7 -2.31 34.47 8.15
N SER A 8 -1.04 34.38 7.76
CA SER A 8 -0.41 33.23 7.12
C SER A 8 -1.38 32.26 6.46
N ARG A 9 -1.37 32.27 5.12
CA ARG A 9 -1.72 31.13 4.29
C ARG A 9 -1.25 29.86 5.01
N LEU A 10 -2.19 29.03 5.48
CA LEU A 10 -1.87 27.66 5.81
C LEU A 10 -1.25 27.07 4.54
N ALA A 11 0.07 26.91 4.56
CA ALA A 11 0.74 26.04 3.62
C ALA A 11 0.12 24.67 3.87
N CYS A 12 -0.77 24.25 2.98
CA CYS A 12 -1.14 22.86 2.86
C CYS A 12 0.17 22.13 2.54
N LEU A 13 0.85 21.61 3.57
CA LEU A 13 2.12 20.93 3.38
C LEU A 13 1.82 19.64 2.62
N ALA A 14 2.28 19.60 1.37
CA ALA A 14 2.31 18.42 0.53
C ALA A 14 3.06 17.26 1.23
N PRO A 15 2.90 16.00 0.78
CA PRO A 15 3.66 14.89 1.32
C PRO A 15 5.17 15.19 1.34
N MET A 16 5.81 14.86 2.45
CA MET A 16 7.24 15.04 2.68
C MET A 16 7.92 13.70 2.95
N GLN A 17 9.14 13.54 2.44
CA GLN A 17 9.99 12.39 2.74
C GLN A 17 10.88 12.73 3.94
N LEU A 18 10.91 11.83 4.93
CA LEU A 18 11.78 11.96 6.10
C LEU A 18 13.02 11.08 5.88
N LEU A 19 14.20 11.66 6.04
CA LEU A 19 15.47 10.93 6.04
C LEU A 19 16.04 10.89 7.46
N ASN A 20 16.94 9.93 7.73
CA ASN A 20 17.51 9.71 9.06
C ASN A 20 16.44 9.49 10.15
N HIS A 21 15.37 8.76 9.80
CA HIS A 21 14.21 8.49 10.65
C HIS A 21 14.48 7.50 11.81
N GLY A 22 15.70 6.97 11.93
CA GLY A 22 16.08 6.06 13.02
C GLY A 22 15.59 4.62 12.88
N ILE A 23 14.92 4.28 11.78
CA ILE A 23 14.57 2.89 11.43
C ILE A 23 15.79 2.27 10.77
N SER A 24 16.19 1.07 11.21
CA SER A 24 17.34 0.36 10.65
C SER A 24 17.14 0.10 9.16
N HIS A 25 18.19 0.34 8.37
CA HIS A 25 18.18 0.03 6.94
C HIS A 25 18.04 -1.48 6.71
N GLU A 26 18.67 -2.31 7.54
CA GLU A 26 18.54 -3.77 7.47
C GLU A 26 17.08 -4.23 7.62
N LEU A 27 16.32 -3.58 8.51
CA LEU A 27 14.90 -3.88 8.67
C LEU A 27 14.10 -3.47 7.43
N MET A 28 14.39 -2.30 6.85
CA MET A 28 13.72 -1.84 5.63
C MET A 28 14.01 -2.75 4.44
N ASP A 29 15.27 -3.15 4.27
CA ASP A 29 15.71 -4.07 3.22
C ASP A 29 15.00 -5.42 3.36
N GLU A 30 14.87 -5.93 4.59
CA GLU A 30 14.20 -7.19 4.86
C GLU A 30 12.69 -7.12 4.60
N VAL A 31 12.02 -6.06 5.03
CA VAL A 31 10.60 -5.83 4.74
C VAL A 31 10.36 -5.74 3.23
N GLU A 32 11.22 -5.05 2.49
CA GLU A 32 11.15 -4.96 1.03
C GLU A 32 11.29 -6.33 0.38
N ARG A 33 12.33 -7.09 0.78
CA ARG A 33 12.62 -8.43 0.26
C ARG A 33 11.45 -9.40 0.50
N LEU A 34 10.96 -9.48 1.73
CA LEU A 34 9.86 -10.36 2.12
C LEU A 34 8.56 -9.98 1.40
N THR A 35 8.26 -8.69 1.28
CA THR A 35 7.05 -8.21 0.59
C THR A 35 7.07 -8.58 -0.90
N LYS A 36 8.21 -8.38 -1.57
CA LYS A 36 8.38 -8.76 -2.98
C LYS A 36 8.31 -10.29 -3.18
N ALA A 37 8.92 -11.05 -2.29
CA ALA A 37 8.88 -12.51 -2.33
C ALA A 37 7.45 -13.05 -2.15
N HIS A 38 6.71 -12.52 -1.18
CA HIS A 38 5.30 -12.85 -0.95
C HIS A 38 4.43 -12.52 -2.18
N TYR A 39 4.68 -11.38 -2.84
CA TYR A 39 3.96 -11.05 -4.08
C TYR A 39 4.20 -12.11 -5.16
N ALA A 40 5.47 -12.42 -5.45
CA ALA A 40 5.85 -13.34 -6.50
C ALA A 40 5.34 -14.77 -6.26
N SER A 41 5.35 -15.25 -5.02
CA SER A 41 4.99 -16.64 -4.71
C SER A 41 3.48 -16.88 -4.60
N LEU A 42 2.71 -15.90 -4.11
CA LEU A 42 1.31 -16.14 -3.71
C LEU A 42 0.30 -15.21 -4.38
N ARG A 43 0.72 -14.00 -4.78
CA ARG A 43 -0.21 -12.93 -5.20
C ARG A 43 -0.23 -12.71 -6.69
N GLU A 44 0.89 -12.93 -7.36
CA GLU A 44 1.03 -12.69 -8.79
C GLU A 44 0.00 -13.47 -9.60
N ALA A 45 -0.18 -14.77 -9.32
CA ALA A 45 -1.19 -15.59 -10.01
C ALA A 45 -2.62 -15.06 -9.81
N LYS A 46 -2.99 -14.67 -8.58
CA LYS A 46 -4.30 -14.08 -8.27
C LYS A 46 -4.49 -12.74 -8.99
N PHE A 47 -3.43 -11.95 -9.08
CA PHE A 47 -3.45 -10.67 -9.79
C PHE A 47 -3.56 -10.86 -11.30
N GLN A 48 -2.88 -11.85 -11.89
CA GLN A 48 -2.99 -12.17 -13.31
C GLN A 48 -4.41 -12.60 -13.69
N GLU A 49 -5.09 -13.38 -12.85
CA GLU A 49 -6.50 -13.73 -13.04
C GLU A 49 -7.41 -12.50 -12.99
N PHE A 50 -7.19 -11.63 -12.01
CA PHE A 50 -7.89 -10.34 -11.92
C PHE A 50 -7.66 -9.49 -13.17
N ALA A 51 -6.40 -9.34 -13.60
CA ALA A 51 -6.02 -8.57 -14.78
C ALA A 51 -6.69 -9.09 -16.05
N ALA A 52 -6.70 -10.42 -16.25
CA ALA A 52 -7.36 -11.04 -17.40
C ALA A 52 -8.86 -10.71 -17.45
N ARG A 53 -9.56 -10.82 -16.32
CA ARG A 53 -10.99 -10.48 -16.21
C ARG A 53 -11.27 -9.00 -16.44
N THR A 54 -10.43 -8.12 -15.90
CA THR A 54 -10.57 -6.67 -16.03
C THR A 54 -10.37 -6.24 -17.49
N LEU A 55 -9.36 -6.79 -18.17
CA LEU A 55 -9.12 -6.53 -19.59
C LEU A 55 -10.27 -7.04 -20.46
N GLU A 56 -10.76 -8.26 -20.22
CA GLU A 56 -11.91 -8.81 -20.95
C GLU A 56 -13.17 -7.96 -20.77
N ALA A 57 -13.42 -7.45 -19.56
CA ALA A 57 -14.54 -6.56 -19.29
C ALA A 57 -14.40 -5.23 -20.03
N GLY A 58 -13.18 -4.66 -20.06
CA GLY A 58 -12.88 -3.44 -20.81
C GLY A 58 -13.08 -3.60 -22.32
N ASP A 59 -12.64 -4.72 -22.90
CA ASP A 59 -12.82 -5.03 -24.33
C ASP A 59 -14.31 -5.17 -24.71
N LYS A 60 -15.16 -5.57 -23.77
CA LYS A 60 -16.62 -5.65 -23.94
C LYS A 60 -17.33 -4.31 -23.69
N GLY A 61 -16.58 -3.21 -23.49
CA GLY A 61 -17.12 -1.88 -23.23
C GLY A 61 -17.56 -1.65 -21.79
N GLY A 62 -17.14 -2.50 -20.84
CA GLY A 62 -17.36 -2.29 -19.42
C GLY A 62 -16.59 -1.08 -18.88
N ASP A 63 -17.17 -0.40 -17.90
CA ASP A 63 -16.50 0.74 -17.24
C ASP A 63 -15.46 0.23 -16.25
N VAL A 64 -14.19 0.46 -16.57
CA VAL A 64 -13.03 0.09 -15.74
C VAL A 64 -12.46 1.29 -14.96
N LYS A 65 -13.13 2.45 -14.99
CA LYS A 65 -12.67 3.66 -14.26
C LYS A 65 -12.79 3.54 -12.74
N ASP A 66 -13.67 2.67 -12.25
CA ASP A 66 -13.90 2.43 -10.82
C ASP A 66 -13.11 1.20 -10.30
N VAL A 67 -12.07 0.77 -11.03
CA VAL A 67 -11.24 -0.38 -10.70
C VAL A 67 -9.79 0.04 -10.53
N ASP A 68 -9.24 -0.21 -9.34
CA ASP A 68 -7.82 0.00 -9.08
C ASP A 68 -6.98 -1.16 -9.63
N TRP A 69 -5.93 -0.85 -10.39
CA TRP A 69 -4.95 -1.83 -10.86
C TRP A 69 -3.95 -2.16 -9.75
N GLU A 70 -4.42 -2.82 -8.70
CA GLU A 70 -3.68 -3.05 -7.46
C GLU A 70 -3.83 -4.50 -6.95
N SER A 71 -2.79 -5.01 -6.31
CA SER A 71 -2.85 -6.20 -5.46
C SER A 71 -2.51 -5.81 -4.02
N THR A 72 -3.50 -5.83 -3.11
CA THR A 72 -3.33 -5.36 -1.72
C THR A 72 -3.78 -6.37 -0.65
N PHE A 73 -3.15 -6.36 0.54
CA PHE A 73 -3.61 -7.04 1.76
C PHE A 73 -3.39 -6.12 2.96
N PHE A 74 -4.08 -6.40 4.06
CA PHE A 74 -4.05 -5.55 5.24
C PHE A 74 -3.54 -6.30 6.47
N VAL A 75 -2.47 -5.76 7.06
CA VAL A 75 -2.01 -6.11 8.40
C VAL A 75 -2.52 -5.06 9.37
N ARG A 76 -3.32 -5.47 10.33
CA ARG A 76 -3.75 -4.67 11.47
C ARG A 76 -2.83 -5.02 12.64
N HIS A 77 -2.15 -4.02 13.19
CA HIS A 77 -1.31 -4.22 14.38
C HIS A 77 -2.09 -3.96 15.68
N LEU A 78 -2.94 -2.92 15.70
CA LEU A 78 -3.69 -2.45 16.87
C LEU A 78 -5.17 -2.26 16.53
N PRO A 79 -6.08 -2.29 17.53
CA PRO A 79 -5.83 -2.64 18.93
C PRO A 79 -5.55 -4.14 19.14
N ALA A 80 -5.99 -4.98 18.20
CA ALA A 80 -5.70 -6.41 18.18
C ALA A 80 -5.10 -6.79 16.83
N SER A 81 -3.94 -7.47 16.87
CA SER A 81 -3.24 -7.88 15.67
C SER A 81 -4.01 -8.97 14.92
N ASN A 82 -4.01 -8.92 13.59
CA ASN A 82 -4.51 -10.01 12.73
C ASN A 82 -3.39 -10.83 12.08
N LEU A 83 -2.11 -10.54 12.40
CA LEU A 83 -0.96 -11.11 11.69
C LEU A 83 -0.90 -12.65 11.78
N ALA A 84 -1.30 -13.21 12.91
CA ALA A 84 -1.38 -14.66 13.11
C ALA A 84 -2.46 -15.33 12.25
N ASP A 85 -3.51 -14.58 11.87
CA ASP A 85 -4.68 -15.11 11.16
C ASP A 85 -4.52 -15.04 9.63
N LEU A 86 -3.47 -14.39 9.13
CA LEU A 86 -3.23 -14.26 7.70
C LEU A 86 -2.69 -15.59 7.15
N PRO A 87 -3.44 -16.31 6.29
CA PRO A 87 -3.09 -17.67 5.87
C PRO A 87 -1.88 -17.71 4.93
N ASP A 88 -1.68 -16.63 4.18
CA ASP A 88 -0.69 -16.54 3.10
C ASP A 88 0.60 -15.83 3.55
N VAL A 89 0.70 -15.47 4.83
CA VAL A 89 1.88 -14.80 5.40
C VAL A 89 2.74 -15.85 6.10
N ASP A 90 4.01 -15.96 5.71
CA ASP A 90 4.95 -16.94 6.27
C ASP A 90 5.44 -16.53 7.68
N ASP A 91 6.03 -17.47 8.42
CA ASP A 91 6.55 -17.22 9.77
C ASP A 91 7.77 -16.30 9.80
N HIS A 92 8.45 -16.10 8.67
CA HIS A 92 9.56 -15.15 8.58
C HIS A 92 9.06 -13.71 8.45
N TYR A 93 7.83 -13.54 7.95
CA TYR A 93 7.07 -12.30 7.91
C TYR A 93 6.33 -12.01 9.23
N ARG A 94 6.05 -13.03 10.06
CA ARG A 94 5.43 -12.90 11.38
C ARG A 94 6.40 -12.42 12.46
#